data_AF-A0A8J7XW39-F1
#
_entry.id   AF-A0A8J7XW39-F1
#
_cell.length_a   1.000
_cell.length_b   1.000
_cell.length_c   1.000
_cell.angle_alpha   90.00
_cell.angle_beta   90.00
_cell.angle_gamma   90.00
#
_symmetry.space_group_name_H-M   'P 1'
#
loop_
_entity.id
_entity.type
_entity.pdbx_description
1 polymer ?
#
loop_
_entity_poly.entity_id
_entity_poly.type
_entity_poly.pdbx_seq_one_letter_code
_entity_poly.pdbx_strand_id
1 'polypeptide(L)'
;MKKLHTYQDLKKLVGSHYMQAKTAQFFNQKIAWVSSGAPVELLRPFDVITVYPENHTSICGAAKVGPEYCEKAEAEGYSRDLCSYFRCDRGSTLLGTSPIGGLP
;
A
#
# COMPACT_ATOMS: atom_id res chain seq x y z
N MET A 1 19.76 -10.52 -12.36
CA MET A 1 18.55 -11.35 -12.18
C MET A 1 17.68 -11.22 -13.42
N LYS A 2 17.34 -12.32 -14.11
CA LYS A 2 16.53 -12.30 -15.34
C LYS A 2 15.09 -12.01 -14.96
N LYS A 3 14.48 -10.96 -15.54
CA LYS A 3 13.09 -10.59 -15.27
C LYS A 3 12.16 -11.44 -16.15
N LEU A 4 11.05 -11.90 -15.58
CA LEU A 4 9.97 -12.54 -16.34
C LEU A 4 9.34 -11.53 -17.30
N HIS A 5 8.83 -12.01 -18.43
CA HIS A 5 8.15 -11.15 -19.42
C HIS A 5 6.98 -10.37 -18.77
N THR A 6 6.20 -11.04 -17.93
CA THR A 6 5.04 -10.50 -17.21
C THR A 6 5.36 -9.46 -16.14
N TYR A 7 6.65 -9.25 -15.80
CA TYR A 7 7.05 -8.25 -14.81
C TYR A 7 6.62 -6.83 -15.22
N GLN A 8 6.68 -6.53 -16.53
CA GLN A 8 6.29 -5.22 -17.03
C GLN A 8 4.79 -4.99 -16.87
N ASP A 9 3.97 -6.01 -17.11
CA ASP A 9 2.52 -5.94 -16.99
C ASP A 9 2.11 -5.79 -15.53
N LEU A 10 2.72 -6.55 -14.62
CA LEU A 10 2.50 -6.40 -13.18
C LEU A 10 2.85 -4.99 -12.71
N LYS A 11 4.00 -4.45 -13.14
CA LYS A 11 4.41 -3.08 -12.75
C LYS A 11 3.41 -2.04 -13.25
N LYS A 12 2.90 -2.19 -14.47
CA LYS A 12 1.86 -1.30 -15.03
C LYS A 12 0.56 -1.41 -14.25
N LEU A 13 0.09 -2.63 -13.97
CA LEU A 13 -1.15 -2.89 -13.23
C LEU A 13 -1.13 -2.27 -11.83
N VAL A 14 -0.06 -2.53 -11.07
CA VAL A 14 0.10 -1.97 -9.72
C VAL A 14 0.22 -0.45 -9.78
N GLY A 15 1.04 0.07 -10.71
CA GLY A 15 1.20 1.52 -10.88
C GLY A 15 -0.10 2.23 -11.25
N SER A 16 -0.88 1.68 -12.18
CA SER A 16 -2.17 2.24 -12.59
C SER A 16 -3.18 2.23 -11.44
N HIS A 17 -3.19 1.18 -10.64
CA HIS A 17 -4.10 1.07 -9.49
C HIS A 17 -3.86 2.17 -8.45
N TYR A 18 -2.60 2.38 -8.03
CA TYR A 18 -2.28 3.45 -7.07
C TYR A 18 -2.42 4.85 -7.67
N MET A 19 -2.17 5.02 -8.98
CA MET A 19 -2.42 6.28 -9.68
C MET A 19 -3.91 6.61 -9.73
N GLN A 20 -4.79 5.63 -9.96
CA GLN A 20 -6.23 5.80 -9.88
C GLN A 20 -6.65 6.21 -8.46
N ALA A 21 -6.13 5.53 -7.43
CA ALA A 21 -6.44 5.86 -6.05
C ALA A 21 -5.99 7.29 -5.68
N LYS A 22 -4.78 7.70 -6.08
CA LYS A 22 -4.27 9.06 -5.82
C LYS A 22 -4.97 10.16 -6.59
N THR A 23 -5.62 9.82 -7.72
CA THR A 23 -6.39 10.77 -8.51
C THR A 23 -7.90 10.71 -8.22
N ALA A 24 -8.35 9.86 -7.30
CA ALA A 24 -9.76 9.66 -6.97
C ALA A 24 -10.51 10.96 -6.65
N GLN A 25 -9.86 11.91 -5.97
CA GLN A 25 -10.43 13.22 -5.64
C GLN A 25 -10.87 14.03 -6.89
N PHE A 26 -10.14 13.89 -8.01
CA PHE A 26 -10.47 14.60 -9.26
C PHE A 26 -11.68 14.00 -9.97
N PHE A 27 -12.01 12.74 -9.66
CA PHE A 27 -13.13 11.99 -10.25
C PHE A 27 -14.30 11.81 -9.28
N ASN A 28 -14.26 12.46 -8.10
CA ASN A 28 -15.26 12.34 -7.05
C ASN A 28 -15.51 10.88 -6.60
N GLN A 29 -14.47 10.04 -6.67
CA GLN A 29 -14.52 8.64 -6.23
C GLN A 29 -14.09 8.51 -4.77
N LYS A 30 -14.73 7.59 -4.04
CA LYS A 30 -14.36 7.27 -2.67
C LYS A 30 -13.25 6.22 -2.65
N ILE A 31 -12.39 6.29 -1.63
CA ILE A 31 -11.35 5.31 -1.37
C ILE A 31 -11.70 4.54 -0.10
N ALA A 32 -11.53 3.23 -0.12
CA ALA A 32 -11.63 2.38 1.07
C ALA A 32 -10.32 1.63 1.27
N TRP A 33 -9.69 1.82 2.43
CA TRP A 33 -8.60 0.95 2.86
C TRP A 33 -9.21 -0.29 3.48
N VAL A 34 -8.89 -1.45 2.91
CA VAL A 34 -9.52 -2.72 3.26
C VAL A 34 -8.46 -3.78 3.53
N SER A 35 -8.78 -4.72 4.41
CA SER A 35 -7.97 -5.92 4.59
C SER A 35 -8.04 -6.80 3.34
N SER A 36 -7.03 -7.64 3.13
CA SER A 36 -6.98 -8.66 2.08
C SER A 36 -8.22 -9.58 2.00
N GLY A 37 -8.92 -9.81 3.11
CA GLY A 37 -10.15 -10.63 3.16
C GLY A 37 -11.47 -9.85 3.05
N ALA A 38 -11.45 -8.56 2.73
CA ALA A 38 -12.68 -7.77 2.66
C ALA A 38 -13.54 -8.16 1.44
N PRO A 39 -14.88 -8.22 1.57
CA PRO A 39 -15.79 -8.50 0.46
C PRO A 39 -15.91 -7.30 -0.48
N VAL A 40 -14.90 -7.08 -1.32
CA VAL A 40 -14.79 -5.90 -2.21
C VAL A 40 -15.87 -5.85 -3.29
N GLU A 41 -16.55 -6.97 -3.54
CA GLU A 41 -17.74 -7.06 -4.38
C GLU A 41 -18.87 -6.16 -3.88
N LEU A 42 -18.93 -5.87 -2.58
CA LEU A 42 -19.90 -4.92 -2.02
C LEU A 42 -19.56 -3.47 -2.32
N LEU A 43 -18.27 -3.17 -2.55
CA LEU A 43 -17.77 -1.82 -2.78
C LEU A 43 -17.73 -1.46 -4.28
N ARG A 44 -17.49 -2.46 -5.13
CA ARG A 44 -17.36 -2.30 -6.59
C ARG A 44 -18.59 -1.63 -7.26
N PRO A 45 -19.85 -1.95 -6.93
CA PRO A 45 -21.03 -1.30 -7.54
C PRO A 45 -21.16 0.19 -7.21
N PHE A 46 -20.45 0.66 -6.18
CA PHE A 46 -20.46 2.06 -5.76
C PHE A 46 -19.23 2.84 -6.25
N ASP A 47 -18.46 2.26 -7.18
CA ASP A 47 -17.25 2.85 -7.75
C ASP A 47 -16.20 3.25 -6.69
N VAL A 48 -16.18 2.52 -5.56
CA VAL A 48 -15.21 2.73 -4.48
C VAL A 48 -13.90 2.05 -4.86
N ILE A 49 -12.81 2.82 -4.83
CA ILE A 49 -11.46 2.31 -5.06
C ILE A 49 -10.97 1.65 -3.78
N THR A 50 -10.72 0.35 -3.84
CA THR A 50 -10.22 -0.43 -2.72
C THR A 50 -8.69 -0.45 -2.71
N VAL A 51 -8.08 -0.05 -1.60
CA VAL A 51 -6.63 -0.07 -1.41
C VAL A 51 -6.29 -1.01 -0.25
N TYR A 52 -5.23 -1.81 -0.42
CA TYR A 52 -4.81 -2.82 0.55
C TYR A 52 -3.48 -2.39 1.17
N PRO A 53 -3.44 -2.06 2.47
CA PRO A 53 -2.20 -1.75 3.16
C PRO A 53 -1.18 -2.92 3.05
N GLU A 54 -1.65 -4.18 3.03
CA GLU A 54 -0.76 -5.34 2.86
C GLU A 54 -0.04 -5.34 1.49
N ASN A 55 -0.68 -4.81 0.44
CA ASN A 55 -0.04 -4.68 -0.87
C ASN A 55 0.99 -3.55 -0.88
N HIS A 56 0.70 -2.44 -0.19
CA HIS A 56 1.64 -1.33 -0.07
C HIS A 56 2.92 -1.75 0.65
N THR A 57 2.79 -2.45 1.77
CA THR A 57 3.95 -2.96 2.53
C THR A 57 4.77 -3.97 1.74
N SER A 58 4.15 -4.75 0.86
CA SER A 58 4.84 -5.63 -0.08
C SER A 58 5.71 -4.84 -1.08
N ILE A 59 5.23 -3.68 -1.55
CA ILE A 59 6.02 -2.76 -2.38
C ILE A 59 7.18 -2.16 -1.59
N CYS A 60 6.95 -1.74 -0.34
CA CYS A 60 8.00 -1.25 0.56
C CYS A 60 9.08 -2.32 0.82
N GLY A 61 8.68 -3.58 0.99
CA GLY A 61 9.57 -4.72 1.12
C GLY A 61 10.40 -4.95 -0.15
N ALA A 62 9.77 -4.92 -1.32
CA ALA A 62 10.46 -5.05 -2.61
C ALA A 62 11.44 -3.90 -2.88
N ALA A 63 11.14 -2.68 -2.40
CA ALA A 63 11.99 -1.51 -2.47
C ALA A 63 13.08 -1.47 -1.37
N LYS A 64 13.10 -2.44 -0.46
CA LYS A 64 14.04 -2.56 0.67
C LYS A 64 14.00 -1.39 1.68
N VAL A 65 12.85 -0.73 1.79
CA VAL A 65 12.62 0.36 2.77
C VAL A 65 11.84 -0.09 4.01
N GLY A 66 11.32 -1.33 3.99
CA GLY A 66 10.51 -1.88 5.08
C GLY A 66 11.16 -1.85 6.48
N PRO A 67 12.46 -2.20 6.65
CA PRO A 67 13.11 -2.16 7.96
C PRO A 67 13.12 -0.76 8.60
N GLU A 68 13.46 0.28 7.84
CA GLU A 68 13.47 1.67 8.28
C GLU A 68 12.08 2.10 8.79
N TYR A 69 11.02 1.73 8.07
CA TYR A 69 9.66 2.04 8.48
C TYR A 69 9.26 1.28 9.74
N CYS A 70 9.62 0.00 9.84
CA CYS A 70 9.34 -0.78 11.05
C CYS A 70 10.04 -0.18 12.28
N GLU A 71 11.33 0.18 12.16
CA GLU A 71 12.10 0.83 13.23
C GLU A 71 11.46 2.16 13.65
N LYS A 72 10.93 2.94 12.71
CA LYS A 72 10.23 4.18 13.03
C LYS A 72 8.96 3.94 13.85
N ALA A 73 8.16 2.93 13.50
CA ALA A 73 6.97 2.57 14.28
C ALA A 73 7.34 2.04 15.67
N GLU A 74 8.39 1.22 15.76
CA GLU A 74 8.90 0.71 17.04
C GLU A 74 9.38 1.84 17.96
N ALA A 75 10.03 2.87 17.40
CA ALA A 75 10.43 4.08 18.13
C ALA A 75 9.23 4.94 18.59
N GLU A 76 8.05 4.78 17.98
CA GLU A 76 6.80 5.39 18.45
C GLU A 76 6.14 4.59 19.59
N GLY A 77 6.71 3.43 19.97
CA GLY A 77 6.22 2.59 21.06
C GLY A 77 5.42 1.36 20.62
N TYR A 78 5.34 1.08 19.32
CA TYR A 78 4.70 -0.14 18.83
C TYR A 78 5.57 -1.38 19.07
N SER A 79 4.96 -2.47 19.56
CA SER A 79 5.68 -3.72 19.83
C SER A 79 6.25 -4.34 18.54
N ARG A 80 7.47 -4.87 18.64
CA ARG A 80 8.14 -5.63 17.57
C ARG A 80 7.41 -6.92 17.20
N ASP A 81 6.60 -7.44 18.12
CA ASP A 81 5.76 -8.63 17.91
C ASP A 81 4.58 -8.39 16.98
N LEU A 82 4.23 -7.11 16.72
CA LEU A 82 3.21 -6.78 15.74
C LEU A 82 3.67 -7.17 14.33
N CYS A 83 2.70 -7.50 13.48
CA CYS A 83 3.00 -7.85 12.10
C CYS A 83 3.78 -6.73 11.40
N SER A 84 4.78 -7.13 10.62
CA SER A 84 5.64 -6.19 9.91
C SER A 84 4.87 -5.33 8.92
N TYR A 85 3.74 -5.79 8.37
CA TYR A 85 2.89 -4.96 7.52
C TYR A 85 2.41 -3.73 8.29
N PHE A 86 1.83 -3.93 9.49
CA PHE A 86 1.32 -2.83 10.31
C PHE A 86 2.43 -1.85 10.67
N ARG A 87 3.58 -2.36 11.15
CA ARG A 87 4.72 -1.51 11.53
C ARG A 87 5.27 -0.75 10.33
N CYS A 88 5.33 -1.37 9.15
CA CYS A 88 5.80 -0.75 7.92
C CYS A 88 4.85 0.35 7.43
N ASP A 89 3.53 0.10 7.41
CA ASP A 89 2.54 1.12 7.02
C ASP A 89 2.51 2.29 8.01
N ARG A 90 2.54 1.99 9.31
CA ARG A 90 2.59 3.02 10.34
C ARG A 90 3.86 3.86 10.22
N GLY A 91 5.02 3.21 10.08
CA GLY A 91 6.30 3.88 9.87
C GLY A 91 6.33 4.77 8.63
N SER A 92 5.84 4.25 7.50
CA SER A 92 5.69 5.01 6.26
C SER A 92 4.82 6.25 6.45
N THR A 93 3.71 6.12 7.19
CA THR A 93 2.81 7.24 7.50
C THR A 93 3.51 8.30 8.37
N LEU A 94 4.27 7.88 9.38
CA LEU A 94 5.01 8.80 10.27
C LEU A 94 6.13 9.57 9.56
N LEU A 95 6.80 8.93 8.60
CA LEU A 95 7.87 9.56 7.83
C LEU A 95 7.33 10.38 6.65
N GLY A 96 6.06 10.16 6.26
CA GLY A 96 5.48 10.75 5.06
C GLY A 96 6.16 10.29 3.77
N THR A 97 6.81 9.12 3.78
CA THR A 97 7.53 8.57 2.62
C THR A 97 7.07 7.15 2.31
N SER A 98 7.06 6.81 1.02
CA SER A 98 6.94 5.44 0.52
C SER A 98 7.32 5.39 -0.96
N PRO A 99 7.62 4.21 -1.54
CA PRO A 99 7.90 4.08 -2.97
C PRO A 99 6.77 4.56 -3.89
N ILE A 100 5.54 4.66 -3.36
CA ILE A 100 4.38 5.22 -4.06
C ILE A 100 3.98 6.60 -3.52
N GLY A 101 4.74 7.18 -2.60
CA GLY A 101 4.40 8.44 -1.92
C GLY A 101 3.27 8.28 -0.90
N GLY A 102 3.27 7.17 -0.15
CA GLY A 102 2.28 6.86 0.87
C GLY A 102 0.98 6.28 0.32
N LEU A 103 0.20 5.67 1.22
CA LEU A 103 -1.17 5.29 0.94
C LEU A 103 -2.03 6.55 0.68
N PRO A 104 -3.03 6.48 -0.21
CA PRO A 104 -3.85 7.61 -0.64
C PRO A 104 -4.93 8.01 0.37
#